data_AF-A0A960B5V5-F1
#
_entry.id   AF-A0A960B5V5-F1
#
_cell.length_a   1.000
_cell.length_b   1.000
_cell.length_c   1.000
_cell.angle_alpha   90.00
_cell.angle_beta   90.00
_cell.angle_gamma   90.00
#
_symmetry.space_group_name_H-M   'P 1'
#
loop_
_entity.id
_entity.type
_entity.pdbx_description
1 polymer ?
#
loop_
_entity_poly.entity_id
_entity_poly.type
_entity_poly.pdbx_seq_one_letter_code
_entity_poly.pdbx_strand_id
1 'polypeptide(L)'
;VWALWGSANGISAKRSTVLARGRAGDLLGRALAYVPGPEPVLAVGDQASRAGGVRLYPVRAGGRLGTPRRITIGSPGIVGQAVEDAGFGESLAASGDLLVIGAADAGPVEFSGAAYVLQLRPGLRYWATRVIQGSRGVPGRPQRLDAFGRSVSVLGDRVAIGSDDRVGRHEAAGTIQVVRVERTGPGLRIHPGPRLTQASPGVPGRLGAHDFGAELLVTKLCARTHGVIAAGSGTRGPLTVPFSNATRCPGRRLDGAPHGGSQSFAVLRTRPSGTAGEEFVLVDGTTLVFSDGTSLTRTDLTGTPADGLGALAPPAA
;
A
#
# COMPACT_ATOMS: atom_id res chain seq x y z
N VAL A 1 7.05 2.38 -16.98
CA VAL A 1 7.71 2.06 -15.69
C VAL A 1 9.20 2.33 -15.79
N TRP A 2 9.73 3.15 -14.89
CA TRP A 2 11.13 3.53 -14.82
C TRP A 2 11.76 2.96 -13.54
N ALA A 3 13.02 2.54 -13.62
CA ALA A 3 13.88 2.37 -12.45
C ALA A 3 14.77 3.59 -12.31
N LEU A 4 14.94 4.06 -11.09
CA LEU A 4 16.00 4.98 -10.72
C LEU A 4 17.01 4.17 -9.90
N TRP A 5 18.28 4.22 -10.30
CA TRP A 5 19.32 3.48 -9.60
C TRP A 5 19.91 4.34 -8.50
N GLY A 6 20.05 3.74 -7.31
CA GLY A 6 20.73 4.33 -6.18
C GLY A 6 21.89 3.48 -5.69
N SER A 7 22.72 4.09 -4.85
CA SER A 7 23.78 3.45 -4.07
C SER A 7 23.61 3.82 -2.60
N ALA A 8 24.53 3.39 -1.73
CA ALA A 8 24.59 3.89 -0.36
C ALA A 8 24.70 5.44 -0.29
N ASN A 9 25.22 6.07 -1.35
CA ASN A 9 25.37 7.52 -1.47
C ASN A 9 24.19 8.18 -2.21
N GLY A 10 23.01 7.57 -2.16
CA GLY A 10 21.76 8.16 -2.69
C GLY A 10 21.31 7.66 -4.05
N ILE A 11 20.18 8.22 -4.52
CA ILE A 11 19.48 7.88 -5.76
C ILE A 11 19.84 8.90 -6.84
N SER A 12 20.14 8.46 -8.06
CA SER A 12 20.48 9.36 -9.17
C SER A 12 19.47 9.28 -10.31
N ALA A 13 18.78 10.37 -10.59
CA ALA A 13 17.90 10.50 -11.76
C ALA A 13 18.65 10.39 -13.10
N LYS A 14 19.97 10.68 -13.11
CA LYS A 14 20.84 10.53 -14.28
C LYS A 14 21.08 9.07 -14.66
N ARG A 15 20.85 8.14 -13.73
CA ARG A 15 20.87 6.69 -13.97
C ARG A 15 19.44 6.16 -13.89
N SER A 16 18.61 6.56 -14.85
CA SER A 16 17.28 6.00 -15.04
C SER A 16 17.29 4.91 -16.11
N THR A 17 16.45 3.91 -15.97
CA THR A 17 16.27 2.87 -16.98
C THR A 17 14.79 2.60 -17.17
N VAL A 18 14.34 2.57 -18.42
CA VAL A 18 12.98 2.13 -18.72
C VAL A 18 12.92 0.62 -18.55
N LEU A 19 12.17 0.15 -17.55
CA LEU A 19 12.00 -1.28 -17.30
C LEU A 19 10.90 -1.89 -18.15
N ALA A 20 9.81 -1.15 -18.37
CA ALA A 20 8.67 -1.59 -19.17
C ALA A 20 7.96 -0.40 -19.82
N ARG A 21 7.58 -0.57 -21.08
CA ARG A 21 6.74 0.37 -21.85
C ARG A 21 5.38 -0.29 -22.13
N GLY A 22 4.30 0.46 -21.89
CA GLY A 22 2.96 0.09 -22.35
C GLY A 22 2.80 0.41 -23.84
N ARG A 23 1.69 -0.04 -24.43
CA ARG A 23 1.25 0.43 -25.76
C ARG A 23 0.49 1.75 -25.60
N ALA A 24 0.29 2.49 -26.69
CA ALA A 24 -0.59 3.66 -26.68
C ALA A 24 -2.00 3.24 -26.24
N GLY A 25 -2.56 3.90 -25.22
CA GLY A 25 -3.84 3.54 -24.60
C GLY A 25 -3.76 2.53 -23.45
N ASP A 26 -2.64 1.81 -23.28
CA ASP A 26 -2.43 0.97 -22.09
C ASP A 26 -1.97 1.86 -20.92
N LEU A 27 -2.79 1.96 -19.87
CA LEU A 27 -2.37 2.56 -18.60
C LEU A 27 -1.49 1.57 -17.82
N LEU A 28 -0.27 1.35 -18.30
CA LEU A 28 0.74 0.52 -17.63
C LEU A 28 1.50 1.31 -16.56
N GLY A 29 1.56 0.75 -15.35
CA GLY A 29 2.29 1.35 -14.24
C GLY A 29 1.43 2.26 -13.36
N ARG A 30 0.10 2.06 -13.35
CA ARG A 30 -0.80 2.76 -12.42
C ARG A 30 -0.44 2.52 -10.96
N ALA A 31 0.03 1.31 -10.65
CA ALA A 31 0.62 0.96 -9.38
C ALA A 31 1.83 0.03 -9.58
N LEU A 32 2.73 0.03 -8.60
CA LEU A 32 3.92 -0.81 -8.59
C LEU A 32 4.10 -1.43 -7.21
N ALA A 33 4.49 -2.71 -7.16
CA ALA A 33 4.94 -3.35 -5.93
C ALA A 33 6.07 -4.32 -6.22
N TYR A 34 7.11 -4.32 -5.37
CA TYR A 34 8.23 -5.25 -5.48
C TYR A 34 8.12 -6.33 -4.41
N VAL A 35 7.96 -7.58 -4.84
CA VAL A 35 7.93 -8.76 -3.98
C VAL A 35 9.34 -9.33 -3.92
N PRO A 36 10.05 -9.23 -2.77
CA PRO A 36 11.47 -9.61 -2.70
C PRO A 36 11.75 -11.11 -2.72
N GLY A 37 10.79 -11.97 -2.37
CA GLY A 37 10.98 -13.42 -2.33
C GLY A 37 9.68 -14.19 -2.54
N PRO A 38 9.71 -15.53 -2.68
CA PRO A 38 10.90 -16.39 -2.72
C PRO A 38 11.76 -16.19 -3.98
N GLU A 39 11.17 -15.67 -5.06
CA GLU A 39 11.88 -15.16 -6.23
C GLU A 39 11.46 -13.69 -6.42
N PRO A 40 12.40 -12.76 -6.68
CA PRO A 40 12.09 -11.37 -6.91
C PRO A 40 11.09 -11.14 -8.05
N VAL A 41 10.02 -10.41 -7.77
CA VAL A 41 8.98 -10.06 -8.76
C VAL A 41 8.64 -8.58 -8.65
N LEU A 42 8.59 -7.90 -9.79
CA LEU A 42 7.97 -6.58 -9.92
C LEU A 42 6.54 -6.76 -10.43
N ALA A 43 5.58 -6.46 -9.58
CA ALA A 43 4.17 -6.36 -9.93
C ALA A 43 3.87 -4.96 -10.47
N VAL A 44 3.24 -4.90 -11.64
CA VAL A 44 2.89 -3.65 -12.34
C VAL A 44 1.42 -3.69 -12.71
N GLY A 45 0.64 -2.74 -12.19
CA GLY A 45 -0.76 -2.56 -12.57
C GLY A 45 -0.88 -2.15 -14.04
N ASP A 46 -1.83 -2.73 -14.76
CA ASP A 46 -2.19 -2.36 -16.13
C ASP A 46 -3.71 -2.27 -16.30
N GLN A 47 -4.18 -1.38 -17.18
CA GLN A 47 -5.60 -1.30 -17.58
C GLN A 47 -5.83 -1.88 -18.98
N ALA A 48 -5.04 -2.86 -19.41
CA ALA A 48 -5.14 -3.40 -20.77
C ALA A 48 -6.40 -4.29 -20.99
N SER A 49 -7.23 -4.48 -19.96
CA SER A 49 -8.52 -5.19 -20.06
C SER A 49 -9.59 -4.47 -19.28
N ARG A 50 -10.86 -4.76 -19.60
CA ARG A 50 -12.04 -4.20 -18.93
C ARG A 50 -11.95 -4.19 -17.40
N ALA A 51 -11.46 -5.25 -16.77
CA ALA A 51 -11.38 -5.32 -15.30
C ALA A 51 -10.07 -4.76 -14.70
N GLY A 52 -9.12 -4.30 -15.51
CA GLY A 52 -7.73 -4.10 -15.08
C GLY A 52 -6.92 -5.40 -14.99
N GLY A 53 -5.64 -5.30 -14.65
CA GLY A 53 -4.72 -6.42 -14.58
C GLY A 53 -3.43 -6.08 -13.83
N VAL A 54 -2.67 -7.12 -13.50
CA VAL A 54 -1.33 -6.99 -12.93
C VAL A 54 -0.37 -7.85 -13.73
N ARG A 55 0.74 -7.25 -14.16
CA ARG A 55 1.86 -7.96 -14.79
C ARG A 55 2.91 -8.25 -13.75
N LEU A 56 3.18 -9.53 -13.54
CA LEU A 56 4.21 -10.04 -12.65
C LEU A 56 5.48 -10.29 -13.45
N TYR A 57 6.45 -9.39 -13.36
CA TYR A 57 7.75 -9.52 -14.01
C TYR A 57 8.74 -10.20 -13.08
N PRO A 58 9.32 -11.36 -13.43
CA PRO A 58 10.48 -11.88 -12.73
C PRO A 58 11.61 -10.86 -12.79
N VAL A 59 12.28 -10.60 -11.66
CA VAL A 59 13.43 -9.71 -11.60
C VAL A 59 14.69 -10.56 -11.51
N ARG A 60 15.50 -10.52 -12.57
CA ARG A 60 16.75 -11.27 -12.66
C ARG A 60 17.90 -10.50 -12.00
N ALA A 61 19.05 -11.16 -11.89
CA ALA A 61 20.30 -10.51 -11.50
C ALA A 61 20.55 -9.23 -12.33
N GLY A 62 20.99 -8.16 -11.65
CA GLY A 62 21.13 -6.83 -12.25
C GLY A 62 19.81 -6.09 -12.51
N GLY A 63 18.68 -6.59 -11.98
CA GLY A 63 17.37 -5.93 -12.05
C GLY A 63 16.70 -5.97 -13.43
N ARG A 64 17.19 -6.82 -14.33
CA ARG A 64 16.55 -7.03 -15.64
C ARG A 64 15.22 -7.76 -15.48
N LEU A 65 14.17 -7.24 -16.10
CA LEU A 65 12.86 -7.89 -16.09
C LEU A 65 12.82 -9.08 -17.05
N GLY A 66 12.20 -10.17 -16.61
CA GLY A 66 11.86 -11.32 -17.44
C GLY A 66 10.49 -11.23 -18.09
N THR A 67 10.09 -12.29 -18.77
CA THR A 67 8.77 -12.38 -19.40
C THR A 67 7.68 -12.30 -18.34
N PRO A 68 6.74 -11.33 -18.42
CA PRO A 68 5.72 -11.18 -17.40
C PRO A 68 4.64 -12.25 -17.50
N ARG A 69 4.11 -12.68 -16.36
CA ARG A 69 2.80 -13.32 -16.27
C ARG A 69 1.75 -12.26 -15.98
N ARG A 70 0.71 -12.17 -16.79
CA ARG A 70 -0.44 -11.30 -16.49
C ARG A 70 -1.48 -12.06 -15.66
N ILE A 71 -2.03 -11.40 -14.65
CA ILE A 71 -3.16 -11.86 -13.86
C ILE A 71 -4.27 -10.80 -13.89
N THR A 72 -5.52 -11.24 -13.88
CA THR A 72 -6.74 -10.42 -13.85
C THR A 72 -7.84 -11.20 -13.12
N ILE A 73 -8.98 -10.58 -12.84
CA ILE A 73 -10.15 -11.27 -12.29
C ILE A 73 -10.58 -12.37 -13.27
N GLY A 74 -10.72 -13.60 -12.77
CA GLY A 74 -10.95 -14.81 -13.58
C GLY A 74 -9.69 -15.62 -13.87
N SER A 75 -8.49 -15.11 -13.55
CA SER A 75 -7.28 -15.94 -13.52
C SER A 75 -7.38 -17.02 -12.42
N PRO A 76 -6.66 -18.15 -12.51
CA PRO A 76 -6.71 -19.19 -11.47
C PRO A 76 -6.49 -18.63 -10.07
N GLY A 77 -7.43 -18.90 -9.15
CA GLY A 77 -7.43 -18.40 -7.76
C GLY A 77 -7.91 -16.95 -7.57
N ILE A 78 -8.08 -16.17 -8.64
CA ILE A 78 -8.56 -14.78 -8.59
C ILE A 78 -10.06 -14.75 -8.94
N VAL A 79 -10.89 -15.08 -7.96
CA VAL A 79 -12.35 -15.19 -8.12
C VAL A 79 -13.03 -13.83 -7.99
N GLY A 80 -14.10 -13.59 -8.74
CA GLY A 80 -14.85 -12.33 -8.68
C GLY A 80 -15.55 -12.06 -10.01
N GLN A 81 -16.26 -10.93 -10.10
CA GLN A 81 -16.84 -10.47 -11.35
C GLN A 81 -15.90 -9.48 -12.03
N ALA A 82 -15.47 -9.81 -13.24
CA ALA A 82 -14.67 -8.94 -14.09
C ALA A 82 -15.58 -7.92 -14.78
N VAL A 83 -16.04 -6.92 -14.02
CA VAL A 83 -16.82 -5.79 -14.55
C VAL A 83 -15.89 -4.79 -15.25
N GLU A 84 -16.48 -3.92 -16.06
CA GLU A 84 -15.75 -2.80 -16.65
C GLU A 84 -15.25 -1.86 -15.56
N ASP A 85 -14.01 -1.42 -15.70
CA ASP A 85 -13.26 -0.60 -14.76
C ASP A 85 -13.26 -1.15 -13.33
N ALA A 86 -13.20 -2.48 -13.16
CA ALA A 86 -13.15 -3.12 -11.83
C ALA A 86 -11.96 -2.69 -10.93
N GLY A 87 -11.05 -1.88 -11.44
CA GLY A 87 -9.92 -1.31 -10.72
C GLY A 87 -8.86 -2.33 -10.30
N PHE A 88 -8.86 -3.55 -10.85
CA PHE A 88 -7.93 -4.60 -10.43
C PHE A 88 -6.49 -4.21 -10.77
N GLY A 89 -5.66 -4.05 -9.74
CA GLY A 89 -4.27 -3.64 -9.91
C GLY A 89 -4.05 -2.12 -9.88
N GLU A 90 -5.06 -1.33 -9.54
CA GLU A 90 -4.91 0.12 -9.34
C GLU A 90 -4.23 0.49 -8.01
N SER A 91 -4.24 -0.41 -7.04
CA SER A 91 -3.43 -0.31 -5.83
C SER A 91 -2.70 -1.63 -5.58
N LEU A 92 -1.40 -1.54 -5.29
CA LEU A 92 -0.53 -2.70 -5.08
C LEU A 92 0.36 -2.45 -3.86
N ALA A 93 0.56 -3.49 -3.06
CA ALA A 93 1.53 -3.47 -1.97
C ALA A 93 2.18 -4.84 -1.79
N ALA A 94 3.44 -4.90 -1.35
CA ALA A 94 4.16 -6.15 -1.20
C ALA A 94 5.01 -6.20 0.07
N SER A 95 5.12 -7.39 0.67
CA SER A 95 6.01 -7.63 1.81
C SER A 95 6.42 -9.10 1.87
N GLY A 96 7.73 -9.37 1.85
CA GLY A 96 8.25 -10.74 1.81
C GLY A 96 7.80 -11.46 0.54
N ASP A 97 6.95 -12.48 0.70
CA ASP A 97 6.31 -13.24 -0.38
C ASP A 97 4.85 -12.85 -0.65
N LEU A 98 4.33 -11.85 0.06
CA LEU A 98 2.97 -11.36 -0.13
C LEU A 98 2.91 -10.27 -1.18
N LEU A 99 1.87 -10.34 -2.01
CA LEU A 99 1.39 -9.27 -2.88
C LEU A 99 -0.08 -9.02 -2.58
N VAL A 100 -0.43 -7.79 -2.26
CA VAL A 100 -1.82 -7.35 -2.07
C VAL A 100 -2.22 -6.52 -3.28
N ILE A 101 -3.38 -6.85 -3.85
CA ILE A 101 -3.93 -6.21 -5.04
C ILE A 101 -5.30 -5.65 -4.68
N GLY A 102 -5.47 -4.34 -4.80
CA GLY A 102 -6.77 -3.71 -4.72
C GLY A 102 -7.55 -3.82 -6.03
N ALA A 103 -8.86 -3.87 -5.91
CA ALA A 103 -9.81 -3.85 -7.00
C ALA A 103 -11.08 -3.13 -6.52
N ALA A 104 -10.99 -1.80 -6.46
CA ALA A 104 -11.95 -0.92 -5.80
C ALA A 104 -13.39 -1.11 -6.29
N ASP A 105 -13.57 -1.62 -7.50
CA ASP A 105 -14.89 -1.77 -8.12
C ASP A 105 -15.31 -3.24 -8.29
N ALA A 106 -14.46 -4.19 -7.86
CA ALA A 106 -14.64 -5.64 -8.02
C ALA A 106 -15.38 -6.33 -6.86
N GLY A 107 -16.49 -5.75 -6.41
CA GLY A 107 -17.30 -6.26 -5.31
C GLY A 107 -18.52 -7.09 -5.75
N PRO A 108 -19.24 -7.74 -4.82
CA PRO A 108 -20.52 -8.40 -5.12
C PRO A 108 -21.68 -7.40 -5.33
N VAL A 109 -21.50 -6.15 -4.89
CA VAL A 109 -22.38 -5.02 -5.16
C VAL A 109 -21.61 -4.04 -6.06
N GLU A 110 -22.30 -3.34 -6.95
CA GLU A 110 -21.73 -2.34 -7.86
C GLU A 110 -20.79 -1.38 -7.11
N PHE A 111 -19.53 -1.28 -7.55
CA PHE A 111 -18.50 -0.42 -6.95
C PHE A 111 -18.23 -0.64 -5.44
N SER A 112 -18.57 -1.82 -4.90
CA SER A 112 -18.31 -2.14 -3.48
C SER A 112 -16.88 -2.65 -3.22
N GLY A 113 -16.19 -3.09 -4.27
CA GLY A 113 -14.77 -3.43 -4.24
C GLY A 113 -14.37 -4.75 -3.60
N ALA A 114 -13.08 -5.06 -3.76
CA ALA A 114 -12.38 -6.17 -3.15
C ALA A 114 -10.87 -5.90 -3.03
N ALA A 115 -10.23 -6.67 -2.14
CA ALA A 115 -8.78 -6.84 -2.13
C ALA A 115 -8.41 -8.32 -2.28
N TYR A 116 -7.28 -8.59 -2.92
CA TYR A 116 -6.74 -9.93 -3.11
C TYR A 116 -5.38 -10.01 -2.45
N VAL A 117 -5.22 -10.95 -1.53
CA VAL A 117 -3.93 -11.26 -0.91
C VAL A 117 -3.37 -12.50 -1.60
N LEU A 118 -2.21 -12.35 -2.22
CA LEU A 118 -1.49 -13.41 -2.89
C LEU A 118 -0.24 -13.76 -2.10
N GLN A 119 0.06 -15.05 -2.02
CA GLN A 119 1.38 -15.53 -1.61
C GLN A 119 2.10 -16.05 -2.85
N LEU A 120 3.15 -15.35 -3.29
CA LEU A 120 3.94 -15.76 -4.44
C LEU A 120 4.81 -16.96 -4.09
N ARG A 121 4.96 -17.84 -5.07
CA ARG A 121 5.75 -19.07 -5.03
C ARG A 121 6.67 -19.12 -6.26
N PRO A 122 7.76 -19.91 -6.21
CA PRO A 122 8.71 -19.99 -7.32
C PRO A 122 8.02 -20.30 -8.66
N GLY A 123 8.48 -19.64 -9.73
CA GLY A 123 7.92 -19.75 -11.06
C GLY A 123 6.60 -18.97 -11.26
N LEU A 124 6.43 -17.83 -10.58
CA LEU A 124 5.23 -16.98 -10.64
C LEU A 124 3.92 -17.70 -10.27
N ARG A 125 4.01 -18.82 -9.54
CA ARG A 125 2.85 -19.49 -8.96
C ARG A 125 2.38 -18.70 -7.75
N TYR A 126 1.13 -18.87 -7.36
CA TYR A 126 0.61 -18.21 -6.16
C TYR A 126 -0.60 -18.94 -5.59
N TRP A 127 -0.81 -18.75 -4.31
CA TRP A 127 -2.15 -18.87 -3.72
C TRP A 127 -2.76 -17.50 -3.59
N ALA A 128 -4.08 -17.42 -3.66
CA ALA A 128 -4.80 -16.17 -3.54
C ALA A 128 -5.99 -16.33 -2.58
N THR A 129 -6.30 -15.26 -1.87
CA THR A 129 -7.51 -15.15 -1.08
C THR A 129 -8.14 -13.79 -1.31
N ARG A 130 -9.43 -13.77 -1.59
CA ARG A 130 -10.22 -12.55 -1.75
C ARG A 130 -10.76 -12.10 -0.40
N VAL A 131 -10.70 -10.79 -0.17
CA VAL A 131 -11.24 -10.10 1.01
C VAL A 131 -12.22 -9.03 0.53
N ILE A 132 -13.44 -9.07 1.07
CA ILE A 132 -14.49 -8.06 0.89
C ILE A 132 -15.13 -7.73 2.24
N GLN A 133 -15.83 -6.61 2.33
CA GLN A 133 -16.76 -6.39 3.45
C GLN A 133 -17.74 -7.56 3.57
N GLY A 134 -18.04 -7.98 4.79
CA GLY A 134 -18.88 -9.16 5.05
C GLY A 134 -18.19 -10.51 4.81
N SER A 135 -16.91 -10.54 4.42
CA SER A 135 -16.10 -11.77 4.54
C SER A 135 -16.06 -12.21 6.01
N ARG A 136 -15.78 -13.49 6.27
CA ARG A 136 -15.73 -14.02 7.65
C ARG A 136 -14.89 -13.13 8.56
N GLY A 137 -15.56 -12.49 9.53
CA GLY A 137 -15.02 -11.58 10.54
C GLY A 137 -14.56 -10.20 10.04
N VAL A 138 -14.69 -9.89 8.75
CA VAL A 138 -14.58 -8.52 8.24
C VAL A 138 -15.94 -7.82 8.41
N PRO A 139 -16.04 -6.79 9.26
CA PRO A 139 -17.31 -6.13 9.58
C PRO A 139 -17.93 -5.42 8.37
N GLY A 140 -19.22 -5.09 8.51
CA GLY A 140 -19.99 -4.40 7.48
C GLY A 140 -20.60 -5.35 6.45
N ARG A 141 -21.28 -4.76 5.47
CA ARG A 141 -21.79 -5.43 4.28
C ARG A 141 -21.34 -4.60 3.08
N PRO A 142 -21.03 -5.23 1.93
CA PRO A 142 -20.73 -4.47 0.71
C PRO A 142 -21.90 -3.56 0.37
N GLN A 143 -21.66 -2.25 0.28
CA GLN A 143 -22.61 -1.27 -0.23
C GLN A 143 -22.09 -0.64 -1.51
N ARG A 144 -23.00 -0.09 -2.29
CA ARG A 144 -22.66 0.61 -3.53
C ARG A 144 -21.70 1.76 -3.22
N LEU A 145 -20.63 1.89 -4.03
CA LEU A 145 -19.59 2.92 -3.89
C LEU A 145 -18.69 2.81 -2.64
N ASP A 146 -18.72 1.69 -1.89
CA ASP A 146 -17.80 1.51 -0.76
C ASP A 146 -16.32 1.44 -1.18
N ALA A 147 -16.04 1.14 -2.45
CA ALA A 147 -14.70 1.14 -3.02
C ALA A 147 -13.66 0.32 -2.23
N PHE A 148 -14.05 -0.81 -1.61
CA PHE A 148 -13.14 -1.59 -0.78
C PHE A 148 -11.91 -2.06 -1.58
N GLY A 149 -10.70 -1.79 -1.09
CA GLY A 149 -9.48 -2.04 -1.86
C GLY A 149 -9.02 -0.86 -2.72
N ARG A 150 -9.63 0.33 -2.58
CA ARG A 150 -9.14 1.58 -3.18
C ARG A 150 -7.67 1.82 -2.89
N SER A 151 -7.25 1.54 -1.67
CA SER A 151 -5.85 1.59 -1.25
C SER A 151 -5.50 0.32 -0.47
N VAL A 152 -4.25 -0.13 -0.60
CA VAL A 152 -3.76 -1.30 0.13
C VAL A 152 -2.34 -1.05 0.61
N SER A 153 -2.00 -1.61 1.76
CA SER A 153 -0.63 -1.60 2.27
C SER A 153 -0.35 -2.85 3.10
N VAL A 154 0.89 -3.33 3.10
CA VAL A 154 1.28 -4.55 3.81
C VAL A 154 2.68 -4.46 4.43
N LEU A 155 2.79 -4.92 5.68
CA LEU A 155 4.07 -5.13 6.36
C LEU A 155 4.05 -6.48 7.09
N GLY A 156 4.94 -7.38 6.68
CA GLY A 156 5.03 -8.72 7.26
C GLY A 156 3.76 -9.51 7.00
N ASP A 157 2.98 -9.75 8.05
CA ASP A 157 1.68 -10.44 7.98
C ASP A 157 0.48 -9.49 8.13
N ARG A 158 0.68 -8.18 8.23
CA ARG A 158 -0.38 -7.20 8.47
C ARG A 158 -0.72 -6.47 7.18
N VAL A 159 -2.00 -6.47 6.81
CA VAL A 159 -2.52 -5.78 5.64
C VAL A 159 -3.54 -4.74 6.10
N ALA A 160 -3.44 -3.53 5.55
CA ALA A 160 -4.45 -2.49 5.68
C ALA A 160 -5.13 -2.27 4.33
N ILE A 161 -6.46 -2.15 4.32
CA ILE A 161 -7.28 -2.01 3.14
C ILE A 161 -8.20 -0.80 3.33
N GLY A 162 -8.08 0.20 2.46
CA GLY A 162 -8.92 1.39 2.46
C GLY A 162 -10.23 1.19 1.70
N SER A 163 -11.23 1.99 2.04
CA SER A 163 -12.56 2.01 1.44
C SER A 163 -13.18 3.39 1.64
N ASP A 164 -14.09 3.81 0.76
CA ASP A 164 -14.87 5.06 0.87
C ASP A 164 -16.20 4.85 1.65
N ASP A 165 -16.27 3.78 2.44
CA ASP A 165 -17.46 3.40 3.20
C ASP A 165 -17.99 4.53 4.12
N ARG A 166 -19.32 4.60 4.22
CA ARG A 166 -20.05 5.56 5.03
C ARG A 166 -19.87 5.26 6.53
N VAL A 167 -19.67 6.31 7.33
CA VAL A 167 -19.60 6.19 8.80
C VAL A 167 -20.67 7.07 9.44
N GLY A 168 -21.69 6.43 10.00
CA GLY A 168 -22.85 7.13 10.55
C GLY A 168 -23.58 7.92 9.45
N ARG A 169 -23.70 9.24 9.62
CA ARG A 169 -24.30 10.14 8.62
C ARG A 169 -23.33 10.69 7.57
N HIS A 170 -22.04 10.33 7.66
CA HIS A 170 -21.00 10.88 6.81
C HIS A 170 -20.70 9.92 5.66
N GLU A 171 -21.19 10.28 4.46
CA GLU A 171 -20.84 9.59 3.21
C GLU A 171 -19.36 9.82 2.88
N ALA A 172 -18.71 8.83 2.27
CA ALA A 172 -17.29 8.90 1.90
C ALA A 172 -16.35 9.30 3.04
N ALA A 173 -16.73 8.99 4.30
CA ALA A 173 -15.89 9.30 5.46
C ALA A 173 -14.56 8.53 5.44
N GLY A 174 -14.56 7.38 4.75
CA GLY A 174 -13.40 6.53 4.59
C GLY A 174 -13.14 5.63 5.79
N THR A 175 -12.81 4.37 5.53
CA THR A 175 -12.40 3.41 6.56
C THR A 175 -11.19 2.59 6.17
N ILE A 176 -10.50 2.05 7.18
CA ILE A 176 -9.35 1.18 6.99
C ILE A 176 -9.64 -0.15 7.68
N GLN A 177 -9.79 -1.21 6.92
CA GLN A 177 -9.87 -2.56 7.46
C GLN A 177 -8.46 -3.15 7.61
N VAL A 178 -8.12 -3.58 8.82
CA VAL A 178 -6.86 -4.28 9.09
C VAL A 178 -7.11 -5.78 9.07
N VAL A 179 -6.25 -6.57 8.42
CA VAL A 179 -6.26 -8.03 8.51
C VAL A 179 -4.86 -8.57 8.74
N ARG A 180 -4.77 -9.73 9.39
CA ARG A 180 -3.54 -10.51 9.49
C ARG A 180 -3.60 -11.71 8.56
N VAL A 181 -2.48 -12.03 7.94
CA VAL A 181 -2.34 -13.09 6.94
C VAL A 181 -1.50 -14.21 7.53
N GLU A 182 -2.10 -15.37 7.71
CA GLU A 182 -1.38 -16.58 8.05
C GLU A 182 -1.13 -17.41 6.79
N ARG A 183 0.13 -17.80 6.59
CA ARG A 183 0.51 -18.76 5.55
C ARG A 183 0.15 -20.15 6.04
N THR A 184 -0.75 -20.81 5.34
CA THR A 184 -1.10 -22.22 5.60
C THR A 184 -0.41 -23.08 4.55
N GLY A 185 0.02 -24.30 4.89
CA GLY A 185 0.78 -25.16 3.98
C GLY A 185 0.22 -25.24 2.55
N PRO A 186 -1.11 -25.30 2.35
CA PRO A 186 -1.76 -25.04 1.07
C PRO A 186 -2.71 -23.82 1.12
N GLY A 187 -2.18 -22.59 1.16
CA GLY A 187 -2.98 -21.38 0.98
C GLY A 187 -2.75 -20.28 2.00
N LEU A 188 -3.72 -19.40 2.14
CA LEU A 188 -3.71 -18.28 3.09
C LEU A 188 -4.95 -18.32 3.98
N ARG A 189 -4.77 -18.04 5.27
CA ARG A 189 -5.86 -17.79 6.21
C ARG A 189 -5.84 -16.32 6.63
N ILE A 190 -6.99 -15.66 6.45
CA ILE A 190 -7.18 -14.27 6.84
C ILE A 190 -7.77 -14.20 8.25
N HIS A 191 -7.10 -13.44 9.11
CA HIS A 191 -7.53 -13.13 10.48
C HIS A 191 -7.95 -11.67 10.52
N PRO A 192 -9.25 -11.38 10.58
CA PRO A 192 -9.73 -10.01 10.61
C PRO A 192 -9.28 -9.27 11.87
N GLY A 193 -8.83 -8.03 11.68
CA GLY A 193 -8.48 -7.10 12.74
C GLY A 193 -9.50 -5.94 12.82
N PRO A 194 -9.12 -4.83 13.47
CA PRO A 194 -10.03 -3.69 13.63
C PRO A 194 -10.38 -3.03 12.30
N ARG A 195 -11.59 -2.48 12.23
CA ARG A 195 -11.99 -1.44 11.27
C ARG A 195 -11.74 -0.08 11.91
N LEU A 196 -10.86 0.69 11.29
CA LEU A 196 -10.42 1.99 11.78
C LEU A 196 -11.13 3.09 10.98
N THR A 197 -11.49 4.15 11.68
CA THR A 197 -12.10 5.36 11.14
C THR A 197 -11.49 6.56 11.86
N GLN A 198 -11.72 7.77 11.35
CA GLN A 198 -11.30 8.99 12.06
C GLN A 198 -12.00 9.22 13.41
N ALA A 199 -13.03 8.42 13.74
CA ALA A 199 -13.65 8.39 15.08
C ALA A 199 -13.15 7.26 15.98
N SER A 200 -12.23 6.43 15.49
CA SER A 200 -11.67 5.36 16.32
C SER A 200 -10.88 5.95 17.50
N PRO A 201 -10.91 5.30 18.69
CA PRO A 201 -10.17 5.80 19.85
C PRO A 201 -8.68 6.02 19.55
N GLY A 202 -8.17 7.17 19.96
CA GLY A 202 -6.77 7.53 19.75
C GLY A 202 -6.42 7.96 18.32
N VAL A 203 -7.40 8.12 17.42
CA VAL A 203 -7.18 8.67 16.08
C VAL A 203 -7.47 10.17 16.09
N PRO A 204 -6.49 11.03 15.73
CA PRO A 204 -6.73 12.47 15.70
C PRO A 204 -7.70 12.88 14.59
N GLY A 205 -8.63 13.78 14.93
CA GLY A 205 -9.56 14.38 13.98
C GLY A 205 -11.02 14.26 14.42
N ARG A 206 -11.92 14.59 13.50
CA ARG A 206 -13.36 14.41 13.67
C ARG A 206 -13.89 13.72 12.42
N LEU A 207 -14.93 12.89 12.57
CA LEU A 207 -15.68 12.36 11.43
C LEU A 207 -16.12 13.52 10.52
N GLY A 208 -15.73 13.45 9.24
CA GLY A 208 -16.01 14.48 8.26
C GLY A 208 -14.87 14.80 7.29
N ALA A 209 -13.66 14.25 7.48
CA ALA A 209 -12.68 14.25 6.40
C ALA A 209 -13.14 13.28 5.32
N HIS A 210 -13.31 13.78 4.10
CA HIS A 210 -13.54 12.94 2.93
C HIS A 210 -12.29 12.07 2.69
N ASP A 211 -12.51 10.79 2.49
CA ASP A 211 -11.53 9.79 2.06
C ASP A 211 -10.46 9.41 3.12
N PHE A 212 -10.82 9.24 4.40
CA PHE A 212 -9.88 8.65 5.38
C PHE A 212 -9.40 7.28 4.94
N GLY A 213 -8.09 7.14 4.72
CA GLY A 213 -7.50 5.91 4.22
C GLY A 213 -7.47 5.81 2.69
N ALA A 214 -7.66 6.92 1.97
CA ALA A 214 -7.38 7.01 0.53
C ALA A 214 -5.95 6.59 0.19
N GLU A 215 -5.03 6.80 1.13
CA GLU A 215 -3.64 6.37 1.02
C GLU A 215 -3.17 5.76 2.33
N LEU A 216 -2.38 4.68 2.23
CA LEU A 216 -2.01 3.86 3.38
C LEU A 216 -0.54 3.44 3.33
N LEU A 217 0.09 3.47 4.49
CA LEU A 217 1.35 2.78 4.74
C LEU A 217 1.33 2.05 6.09
N VAL A 218 1.31 0.71 6.06
CA VAL A 218 1.52 -0.09 7.28
C VAL A 218 2.97 0.02 7.70
N THR A 219 3.21 0.45 8.94
CA THR A 219 4.56 0.54 9.51
C THR A 219 4.54 0.30 11.03
N LYS A 220 5.72 0.30 11.64
CA LYS A 220 5.89 0.26 13.09
C LYS A 220 5.90 1.69 13.62
N LEU A 221 4.87 2.04 14.40
CA LEU A 221 4.69 3.40 14.91
C LEU A 221 5.51 3.66 16.17
N CYS A 222 5.59 2.65 17.05
CA CYS A 222 6.34 2.70 18.30
C CYS A 222 6.97 1.34 18.60
N ALA A 223 7.80 1.25 19.65
CA ALA A 223 8.28 -0.02 20.18
C ALA A 223 7.11 -1.03 20.36
N ARG A 224 7.19 -2.16 19.63
CA ARG A 224 6.19 -3.25 19.59
C ARG A 224 4.78 -2.87 19.07
N THR A 225 4.54 -1.64 18.62
CA THR A 225 3.23 -1.20 18.13
C THR A 225 3.26 -1.00 16.63
N HIS A 226 2.42 -1.75 15.92
CA HIS A 226 2.19 -1.57 14.49
C HIS A 226 0.96 -0.70 14.28
N GLY A 227 0.95 0.02 13.17
CA GLY A 227 -0.17 0.82 12.76
C GLY A 227 -0.07 1.16 11.28
N VAL A 228 -0.80 2.20 10.90
CA VAL A 228 -0.82 2.72 9.54
C VAL A 228 -0.61 4.22 9.58
N ILE A 229 0.17 4.72 8.63
CA ILE A 229 0.13 6.14 8.24
C ILE A 229 -0.99 6.25 7.20
N ALA A 230 -2.00 7.05 7.49
CA ALA A 230 -3.17 7.23 6.66
C ALA A 230 -3.31 8.69 6.23
N ALA A 231 -3.58 8.93 4.96
CA ALA A 231 -3.91 10.24 4.42
C ALA A 231 -5.23 10.22 3.65
N GLY A 232 -5.75 11.41 3.36
CA GLY A 232 -6.97 11.66 2.61
C GLY A 232 -7.11 13.14 2.23
N SER A 233 -7.87 13.42 1.19
CA SER A 233 -8.03 14.76 0.58
C SER A 233 -8.52 15.83 1.56
N GLY A 234 -9.28 15.43 2.59
CA GLY A 234 -9.76 16.31 3.67
C GLY A 234 -8.95 16.27 4.96
N THR A 235 -7.86 15.50 5.02
CA THR A 235 -7.00 15.44 6.22
C THR A 235 -6.06 16.64 6.26
N ARG A 236 -5.84 17.24 7.44
CA ARG A 236 -4.82 18.30 7.63
C ARG A 236 -3.39 17.71 7.59
N GLY A 237 -3.09 16.87 6.60
CA GLY A 237 -1.91 16.02 6.55
C GLY A 237 -2.13 14.63 7.16
N PRO A 238 -1.15 13.73 6.97
CA PRO A 238 -1.28 12.31 7.29
C PRO A 238 -1.32 12.08 8.81
N LEU A 239 -1.90 10.95 9.17
CA LEU A 239 -2.14 10.53 10.54
C LEU A 239 -1.45 9.20 10.79
N THR A 240 -0.75 9.08 11.90
CA THR A 240 -0.38 7.77 12.44
C THR A 240 -1.59 7.20 13.20
N VAL A 241 -1.90 5.94 12.92
CA VAL A 241 -3.10 5.26 13.43
C VAL A 241 -2.68 3.86 13.94
N PRO A 242 -2.61 3.63 15.26
CA PRO A 242 -2.24 2.32 15.79
C PRO A 242 -3.33 1.28 15.51
N PHE A 243 -2.93 0.03 15.27
CA PHE A 243 -3.89 -1.09 15.11
C PHE A 243 -4.47 -1.59 16.43
N SER A 244 -4.05 -1.02 17.55
CA SER A 244 -4.54 -1.34 18.88
C SER A 244 -4.83 -0.05 19.62
N ASN A 245 -5.82 -0.05 20.51
CA ASN A 245 -6.14 1.07 21.39
C ASN A 245 -5.11 1.25 22.53
N ALA A 246 -3.82 1.00 22.26
CA ALA A 246 -2.76 1.12 23.24
C ALA A 246 -2.51 2.60 23.55
N THR A 247 -2.83 3.01 24.77
CA THR A 247 -2.60 4.38 25.27
C THR A 247 -1.13 4.81 25.23
N ARG A 248 -0.20 3.85 25.15
CA ARG A 248 1.25 4.12 25.10
C ARG A 248 1.76 4.57 23.72
N CYS A 249 0.95 4.42 22.68
CA CYS A 249 1.29 4.82 21.31
C CYS A 249 0.03 5.37 20.63
N PRO A 250 -0.50 6.51 21.09
CA PRO A 250 -1.69 7.10 20.49
C PRO A 250 -1.38 7.56 19.07
N GLY A 251 -2.41 7.59 18.22
CA GLY A 251 -2.29 8.20 16.91
C GLY A 251 -2.01 9.69 17.02
N ARG A 252 -1.19 10.19 16.12
CA ARG A 252 -0.83 11.62 16.02
C ARG A 252 -0.80 12.07 14.57
N ARG A 253 -1.05 13.36 14.36
CA ARG A 253 -0.85 14.01 13.07
C ARG A 253 0.65 14.16 12.80
N LEU A 254 1.07 13.98 11.56
CA LEU A 254 2.40 14.39 11.13
C LEU A 254 2.24 15.79 10.53
N ASP A 255 2.51 16.81 11.34
CA ASP A 255 2.33 18.21 10.94
C ASP A 255 3.30 18.61 9.82
N GLY A 256 2.97 19.69 9.08
CA GLY A 256 3.84 20.36 8.10
C GLY A 256 3.83 19.83 6.67
N ALA A 257 2.96 18.87 6.33
CA ALA A 257 2.59 18.62 4.94
C ALA A 257 1.69 19.77 4.43
N PRO A 258 1.91 20.33 3.23
CA PRO A 258 1.03 21.38 2.70
C PRO A 258 -0.43 20.93 2.70
N HIS A 259 -1.31 21.84 3.10
CA HIS A 259 -2.75 21.61 3.06
C HIS A 259 -3.21 21.61 1.60
N GLY A 260 -3.62 20.44 1.11
CA GLY A 260 -4.15 20.27 -0.25
C GLY A 260 -3.12 19.67 -1.20
N GLY A 261 -3.47 18.53 -1.78
CA GLY A 261 -2.65 17.78 -2.75
C GLY A 261 -2.84 16.27 -2.56
N SER A 262 -2.66 15.50 -3.65
CA SER A 262 -2.53 14.03 -3.53
C SER A 262 -1.25 13.77 -2.74
N GLN A 263 -1.35 13.03 -1.65
CA GLN A 263 -0.15 12.56 -0.96
C GLN A 263 0.33 11.31 -1.71
N SER A 264 1.54 10.85 -1.46
CA SER A 264 2.02 9.61 -2.07
C SER A 264 3.07 9.01 -1.17
N PHE A 265 2.73 7.86 -0.60
CA PHE A 265 3.67 7.13 0.23
C PHE A 265 4.61 6.28 -0.63
N ALA A 266 5.91 6.51 -0.50
CA ALA A 266 6.92 5.63 -1.04
C ALA A 266 7.82 5.11 0.09
N VAL A 267 8.02 3.80 0.15
CA VAL A 267 8.92 3.16 1.11
C VAL A 267 10.27 2.92 0.45
N LEU A 268 11.32 3.55 0.99
CA LEU A 268 12.70 3.19 0.68
C LEU A 268 13.20 2.33 1.83
N ARG A 269 13.49 1.05 1.54
CA ARG A 269 14.20 0.18 2.49
C ARG A 269 15.65 0.13 2.12
N THR A 270 16.51 0.63 2.98
CA THR A 270 17.94 0.34 2.88
C THR A 270 18.16 -1.11 3.29
N ARG A 271 19.02 -1.84 2.57
CA ARG A 271 19.53 -3.12 3.08
C ARG A 271 20.55 -2.79 4.15
N PRO A 272 20.38 -3.16 5.42
CA PRO A 272 21.45 -3.00 6.37
C PRO A 272 22.41 -4.16 6.20
N SER A 273 23.69 -3.83 6.15
CA SER A 273 24.76 -4.70 6.61
C SER A 273 24.62 -4.97 8.11
N GLY A 274 23.60 -5.74 8.53
CA GLY A 274 23.61 -6.44 9.83
C GLY A 274 22.89 -5.83 11.04
N THR A 275 22.31 -4.63 11.00
CA THR A 275 21.51 -4.06 12.11
C THR A 275 20.13 -3.59 11.63
N ALA A 276 19.12 -3.56 12.51
CA ALA A 276 17.70 -3.37 12.19
C ALA A 276 17.45 -2.30 11.10
N GLY A 277 16.71 -2.68 10.04
CA GLY A 277 16.55 -1.84 8.86
C GLY A 277 15.74 -0.58 9.12
N GLU A 278 16.36 0.56 8.83
CA GLU A 278 15.71 1.86 8.75
C GLU A 278 14.74 1.86 7.56
N GLU A 279 13.50 2.28 7.80
CA GLU A 279 12.47 2.43 6.79
C GLU A 279 12.23 3.93 6.56
N PHE A 280 12.49 4.42 5.35
CA PHE A 280 12.21 5.80 4.99
C PHE A 280 10.89 5.85 4.24
N VAL A 281 10.09 6.85 4.57
CA VAL A 281 8.76 7.09 4.02
C VAL A 281 8.73 8.50 3.47
N LEU A 282 8.58 8.63 2.16
CA LEU A 282 8.20 9.90 1.56
C LEU A 282 6.69 10.07 1.68
N VAL A 283 6.23 11.24 2.11
CA VAL A 283 4.81 11.48 2.41
C VAL A 283 4.13 12.35 1.35
N ASP A 284 4.79 13.41 0.88
CA ASP A 284 4.19 14.46 0.04
C ASP A 284 5.21 15.11 -0.92
N GLY A 285 6.36 14.46 -1.15
CA GLY A 285 7.43 14.99 -2.00
C GLY A 285 8.35 16.02 -1.33
N THR A 286 7.94 16.62 -0.20
CA THR A 286 8.75 17.58 0.57
C THR A 286 8.97 17.14 2.02
N THR A 287 8.33 16.07 2.47
CA THR A 287 8.45 15.53 3.82
C THR A 287 8.93 14.08 3.76
N LEU A 288 10.06 13.82 4.43
CA LEU A 288 10.51 12.47 4.75
C LEU A 288 10.21 12.12 6.20
N VAL A 289 9.76 10.90 6.41
CA VAL A 289 9.56 10.31 7.72
C VAL A 289 10.44 9.07 7.81
N PHE A 290 11.27 9.01 8.85
CA PHE A 290 12.18 7.92 9.11
C PHE A 290 11.58 7.07 10.23
N SER A 291 11.61 5.76 10.06
CA SER A 291 11.36 4.82 11.13
C SER A 291 12.64 4.06 11.46
N ASP A 292 13.12 4.22 12.69
CA ASP A 292 14.17 3.36 13.27
C ASP A 292 13.60 2.03 13.82
N GLY A 293 12.32 1.76 13.54
CA GLY A 293 11.58 0.62 14.07
C GLY A 293 11.13 0.79 15.53
N THR A 294 11.33 1.94 16.16
CA THR A 294 10.86 2.24 17.53
C THR A 294 10.25 3.62 17.66
N SER A 295 10.58 4.53 16.75
CA SER A 295 10.12 5.90 16.67
C SER A 295 9.91 6.31 15.21
N LEU A 296 9.21 7.44 15.02
CA LEU A 296 9.11 8.12 13.73
C LEU A 296 9.71 9.52 13.87
N THR A 297 10.76 9.82 13.12
CA THR A 297 11.38 11.14 13.01
C THR A 297 11.06 11.77 11.66
N ARG A 298 10.95 13.08 11.61
CA ARG A 298 10.55 13.83 10.40
C ARG A 298 11.68 14.73 9.96
N THR A 299 11.86 14.83 8.65
CA THR A 299 12.73 15.83 8.01
C THR A 299 11.95 16.55 6.91
N ASP A 300 11.92 17.87 7.00
CA ASP A 300 11.41 18.74 5.95
C ASP A 300 12.49 18.95 4.89
N LEU A 301 12.14 18.70 3.63
CA LEU A 301 12.98 18.84 2.45
C LEU A 301 12.68 20.10 1.66
N THR A 302 11.80 20.98 2.15
CA THR A 302 11.48 22.25 1.48
C THR A 302 12.76 23.05 1.22
N GLY A 303 13.02 23.37 -0.06
CA GLY A 303 14.24 24.07 -0.46
C GLY A 303 15.48 23.18 -0.66
N THR A 304 15.38 21.87 -0.45
CA THR A 304 16.45 20.92 -0.79
C THR A 304 16.47 20.70 -2.29
N PRO A 305 17.57 21.00 -3.01
CA PRO A 305 17.65 20.72 -4.44
C PRO A 305 17.48 19.21 -4.71
N ALA A 306 16.86 18.84 -5.83
CA ALA A 306 16.64 17.43 -6.19
C ALA A 306 17.93 16.59 -6.19
N ASP A 307 19.07 17.24 -6.45
CA ASP A 307 20.41 16.67 -6.44
C ASP A 307 20.96 16.47 -5.00
N GLY A 308 20.43 17.24 -4.03
CA GLY A 308 20.75 17.18 -2.60
C GLY A 308 20.01 16.08 -1.83
N LEU A 309 18.98 15.46 -2.42
CA LEU A 309 18.36 14.23 -1.92
C LEU A 309 19.32 13.03 -1.97
N GLY A 310 20.50 13.18 -2.60
CA GLY A 310 21.55 12.17 -2.68
C GLY A 310 22.21 11.83 -1.34
N ALA A 311 22.06 12.64 -0.29
CA ALA A 311 22.66 12.37 1.02
C ALA A 311 21.63 12.43 2.14
N LEU A 312 20.57 11.64 2.05
CA LEU A 312 19.63 11.44 3.16
C LEU A 312 20.26 10.48 4.18
N ALA A 313 21.22 10.97 4.95
CA ALA A 313 21.64 10.31 6.17
C ALA A 313 20.57 10.54 7.26
N PRO A 314 20.31 9.56 8.15
CA PRO A 314 19.47 9.82 9.31
C PRO A 314 20.03 11.01 10.11
N PRO A 315 19.17 11.82 10.75
CA PRO A 315 19.66 12.84 11.67
C PRO A 315 20.59 12.18 12.69
N ALA A 316 21.75 12.78 12.93
CA ALA A 316 22.70 12.28 13.93
C ALA A 316 21.99 12.17 15.29
N ALA A 317 22.13 11.00 15.94
CA ALA A 317 21.56 10.69 17.24
C ALA A 317 22.09 11.62 18.35
#